data_AF-A0A3N9MYY7-F1
#
_entry.id   AF-A0A3N9MYY7-F1
#
_cell.length_a   1.000
_cell.length_b   1.000
_cell.length_c   1.000
_cell.angle_alpha   90.00
_cell.angle_beta   90.00
_cell.angle_gamma   90.00
#
_symmetry.space_group_name_H-M   'P 1'
#
loop_
_entity.id
_entity.type
_entity.pdbx_description
1 polymer ?
#
loop_
_entity_poly.entity_id
_entity_poly.type
_entity_poly.pdbx_seq_one_letter_code
_entity_poly.pdbx_strand_id
1 'polypeptide(L)'
;MTRLTKRQQKKLKYFLKEKADRRKKVDMLHDEQIPKYIEKQIPLIRKLARNLDQIMIVSSFVSPPVKTGLIDRFLVLSELEKLRVLICFNKTDLLDDPEEAEKYKKMYRSIGYETVTSSAKTGEGLEVISYFLQNQRTALAGHSGVGKSSLLNAINPDLKLDVNEVSDYTNKGRHTTTRVRMYHLNEKTEIIDLPGVKIVDFVDIHRDEARFYFKEFLPFAELCKFRDCLHLSEKDCAVKEAVKQGAIYKERYASYKLIVDSLQ
;
A
#
# COMPACT_ATOMS: atom_id res chain seq x y z
N MET A 1 13.61 0.80 17.77
CA MET A 1 12.21 1.28 17.90
C MET A 1 12.22 2.65 18.56
N THR A 2 12.17 3.73 17.80
CA THR A 2 12.13 5.08 18.37
C THR A 2 10.72 5.34 18.90
N ARG A 3 10.55 5.32 20.24
CA ARG A 3 9.26 5.59 20.88
C ARG A 3 8.81 7.01 20.54
N LEU A 4 7.59 7.15 20.03
CA LEU A 4 6.97 8.45 19.82
C LEU A 4 6.97 9.25 21.12
N THR A 5 7.39 10.51 21.07
CA THR A 5 7.41 11.41 22.25
C THR A 5 5.99 11.59 22.78
N LYS A 6 5.83 11.91 24.08
CA LYS A 6 4.51 12.19 24.68
C LYS A 6 3.72 13.26 23.90
N ARG A 7 4.43 14.17 23.22
CA ARG A 7 3.85 15.24 22.40
C ARG A 7 3.41 14.73 21.02
N GLN A 8 4.19 13.87 20.38
CA GLN A 8 3.80 13.15 19.15
C GLN A 8 2.58 12.27 19.40
N GLN A 9 2.54 11.54 20.52
CA GLN A 9 1.39 10.74 20.91
C GLN A 9 0.14 11.60 21.14
N LYS A 10 0.28 12.81 21.69
CA LYS A 10 -0.84 13.73 21.93
C LYS A 10 -1.36 14.36 20.63
N LYS A 11 -0.48 14.76 19.70
CA LYS A 11 -0.87 15.25 18.37
C LYS A 11 -1.46 14.16 17.50
N LEU A 12 -0.84 12.98 17.48
CA LEU A 12 -1.40 11.80 16.83
C LEU A 12 -2.75 11.44 17.44
N LYS A 13 -2.90 11.45 18.78
CA LYS A 13 -4.21 11.28 19.43
C LYS A 13 -5.21 12.37 19.05
N TYR A 14 -4.81 13.64 18.98
CA TYR A 14 -5.70 14.75 18.60
C TYR A 14 -6.13 14.62 17.14
N PHE A 15 -5.19 14.39 16.23
CA PHE A 15 -5.45 14.12 14.81
C PHE A 15 -6.31 12.86 14.62
N LEU A 16 -6.01 11.78 15.33
CA LEU A 16 -6.81 10.55 15.33
C LEU A 16 -8.19 10.76 15.98
N LYS A 17 -8.34 11.68 16.93
CA LYS A 17 -9.62 12.04 17.58
C LYS A 17 -10.47 12.90 16.65
N GLU A 18 -9.89 13.93 16.04
CA GLU A 18 -10.54 14.75 15.02
C GLU A 18 -10.93 13.90 13.80
N LYS A 19 -10.08 12.93 13.42
CA LYS A 19 -10.38 11.91 12.41
C LYS A 19 -11.43 10.91 12.88
N ALA A 20 -11.45 10.52 14.16
CA ALA A 20 -12.52 9.69 14.74
C ALA A 20 -13.85 10.45 14.78
N ASP A 21 -13.83 11.77 14.95
CA ASP A 21 -15.03 12.62 14.93
C ASP A 21 -15.52 12.85 13.49
N ARG A 22 -14.62 13.02 12.51
CA ARG A 22 -14.98 12.99 11.07
C ARG A 22 -15.46 11.60 10.64
N ARG A 23 -14.79 10.53 11.09
CA ARG A 23 -15.19 9.14 10.87
C ARG A 23 -16.54 8.85 11.50
N LYS A 24 -16.82 9.31 12.73
CA LYS A 24 -18.15 9.27 13.36
C LYS A 24 -19.17 10.05 12.55
N LYS A 25 -18.81 11.14 11.87
CA LYS A 25 -19.73 11.85 10.96
C LYS A 25 -20.06 11.02 9.70
N VAL A 26 -19.12 10.19 9.24
CA VAL A 26 -19.33 9.25 8.12
C VAL A 26 -19.94 7.92 8.58
N ASP A 27 -19.70 7.50 9.82
CA ASP A 27 -20.27 6.32 10.44
C ASP A 27 -21.63 6.61 11.09
N MET A 28 -21.98 7.86 11.42
CA MET A 28 -23.36 8.28 11.71
C MET A 28 -24.23 8.27 10.45
N LEU A 29 -23.62 8.23 9.26
CA LEU A 29 -24.29 7.91 8.00
C LEU A 29 -24.41 6.38 7.77
N HIS A 30 -24.03 5.53 8.74
CA HIS A 30 -24.25 4.09 8.67
C HIS A 30 -25.65 3.64 9.15
N ASP A 31 -26.43 4.50 9.83
CA ASP A 31 -27.82 4.18 10.23
C ASP A 31 -28.90 4.89 9.40
N GLU A 32 -28.53 5.88 8.58
CA GLU A 32 -29.40 6.47 7.57
C GLU A 32 -28.78 6.27 6.19
N GLN A 33 -29.55 5.67 5.26
CA GLN A 33 -29.14 5.33 3.89
C GLN A 33 -28.20 6.38 3.28
N ILE A 34 -26.93 6.01 3.05
CA ILE A 34 -25.97 6.85 2.32
C ILE A 34 -26.58 7.18 0.95
N PRO A 35 -26.79 8.47 0.63
CA PRO A 35 -27.35 8.84 -0.66
C PRO A 35 -26.46 8.33 -1.80
N LYS A 36 -27.04 7.59 -2.76
CA LYS A 36 -26.36 6.92 -3.88
C LYS A 36 -25.39 7.80 -4.68
N TYR A 37 -25.49 9.12 -4.61
CA TYR A 37 -24.58 10.05 -5.28
C TYR A 37 -23.22 10.20 -4.56
N ILE A 38 -23.17 10.14 -3.22
CA ILE A 38 -21.92 10.15 -2.43
C ILE A 38 -21.22 8.80 -2.59
N GLU A 39 -22.00 7.71 -2.64
CA GLU A 39 -21.49 6.37 -2.88
C GLU A 39 -20.73 6.26 -4.21
N LYS A 40 -21.10 7.02 -5.25
CA LYS A 40 -20.36 7.03 -6.53
C LYS A 40 -19.01 7.78 -6.47
N GLN A 41 -18.77 8.58 -5.44
CA GLN A 41 -17.59 9.46 -5.34
C GLN A 41 -16.45 8.84 -4.51
N ILE A 42 -16.74 7.89 -3.62
CA ILE A 42 -15.69 7.19 -2.85
C ILE A 42 -15.02 6.15 -3.76
N PRO A 43 -13.69 6.22 -3.98
CA PRO A 43 -12.97 5.23 -4.77
C PRO A 43 -13.27 3.81 -4.28
N LEU A 44 -13.50 2.89 -5.22
CA LEU A 44 -13.85 1.49 -4.94
C LEU A 44 -12.92 0.85 -3.90
N ILE A 45 -11.64 1.19 -3.96
CA ILE A 45 -10.64 0.67 -3.02
C ILE A 45 -10.88 1.12 -1.58
N ARG A 46 -11.36 2.34 -1.32
CA ARG A 46 -11.68 2.80 0.04
C ARG A 46 -12.91 2.12 0.62
N LYS A 47 -13.92 1.85 -0.22
CA LYS A 47 -15.10 1.08 0.22
C LYS A 47 -14.71 -0.33 0.66
N LEU A 48 -13.84 -0.97 -0.12
CA LEU A 48 -13.31 -2.29 0.21
C LEU A 48 -12.43 -2.22 1.46
N ALA A 49 -11.55 -1.21 1.57
CA ALA A 49 -10.64 -1.03 2.69
C ALA A 49 -11.29 -0.97 4.07
N ARG A 50 -12.53 -0.47 4.19
CA ARG A 50 -13.24 -0.44 5.48
C ARG A 50 -13.53 -1.83 6.06
N ASN A 51 -13.61 -2.84 5.20
CA ASN A 51 -13.89 -4.22 5.59
C ASN A 51 -12.70 -5.14 5.29
N LEU A 52 -11.50 -4.58 5.22
CA LEU A 52 -10.24 -5.32 5.06
C LEU A 52 -9.49 -5.29 6.39
N ASP A 53 -8.85 -6.39 6.74
CA ASP A 53 -7.92 -6.45 7.88
C ASP A 53 -6.52 -6.02 7.46
N GLN A 54 -6.17 -6.35 6.22
CA GLN A 54 -4.81 -6.20 5.72
C GLN A 54 -4.75 -6.12 4.19
N ILE A 55 -3.57 -5.73 3.69
CA ILE A 55 -3.24 -5.71 2.27
C ILE A 55 -1.91 -6.41 2.03
N MET A 56 -1.88 -7.25 1.00
CA MET A 56 -0.67 -7.83 0.46
C MET A 56 -0.34 -7.19 -0.89
N ILE A 57 0.78 -6.49 -0.96
CA ILE A 57 1.26 -5.81 -2.15
C ILE A 57 2.29 -6.71 -2.84
N VAL A 58 1.93 -7.28 -3.98
CA VAL A 58 2.79 -8.15 -4.79
C VAL A 58 3.49 -7.35 -5.88
N SER A 59 4.82 -7.42 -5.91
CA SER A 59 5.67 -6.86 -6.96
C SER A 59 6.66 -7.90 -7.44
N SER A 60 7.17 -7.76 -8.67
CA SER A 60 8.26 -8.59 -9.21
C SER A 60 9.39 -7.71 -9.73
N PHE A 61 10.58 -8.28 -9.91
CA PHE A 61 11.74 -7.58 -10.49
C PHE A 61 11.88 -7.76 -12.00
N VAL A 62 11.39 -8.89 -12.54
CA VAL A 62 11.70 -9.28 -13.92
C VAL A 62 10.67 -8.77 -14.93
N SER A 63 9.37 -8.97 -14.68
CA SER A 63 8.35 -8.49 -15.62
C SER A 63 6.99 -8.33 -14.93
N PRO A 64 6.55 -7.08 -14.64
CA PRO A 64 7.27 -5.80 -14.81
C PRO A 64 8.34 -5.57 -13.71
N PRO A 65 9.31 -4.66 -13.93
CA PRO A 65 10.24 -4.19 -12.89
C PRO A 65 9.51 -3.53 -11.71
N VAL A 66 10.15 -3.54 -10.54
CA VAL A 66 9.58 -2.96 -9.31
C VAL A 66 9.31 -1.47 -9.52
N LYS A 67 8.05 -1.08 -9.34
CA LYS A 67 7.62 0.32 -9.31
C LYS A 67 7.25 0.70 -7.88
N THR A 68 8.20 1.30 -7.16
CA THR A 68 8.01 1.76 -5.77
C THR A 68 6.80 2.67 -5.64
N GLY A 69 6.52 3.52 -6.63
CA GLY A 69 5.35 4.40 -6.63
C GLY A 69 4.02 3.68 -6.39
N LEU A 70 3.80 2.47 -6.93
CA LEU A 70 2.56 1.73 -6.65
C LEU A 70 2.54 1.22 -5.20
N ILE A 71 3.64 0.63 -4.75
CA ILE A 71 3.79 0.13 -3.38
C ILE A 71 3.49 1.26 -2.40
N ASP A 72 4.16 2.38 -2.58
CA ASP A 72 4.07 3.54 -1.72
C ASP A 72 2.67 4.14 -1.68
N ARG A 73 1.92 4.07 -2.80
CA ARG A 73 0.52 4.50 -2.82
C ARG A 73 -0.38 3.62 -1.96
N PHE A 74 -0.18 2.30 -2.02
CA PHE A 74 -0.88 1.38 -1.13
C PHE A 74 -0.43 1.53 0.33
N LEU A 75 0.83 1.87 0.59
CA LEU A 75 1.29 2.19 1.94
C LEU A 75 0.55 3.42 2.48
N VAL A 76 0.44 4.49 1.69
CA VAL A 76 -0.33 5.68 2.08
C VAL A 76 -1.79 5.33 2.39
N LEU A 77 -2.44 4.53 1.54
CA LEU A 77 -3.79 4.05 1.78
C LEU A 77 -3.88 3.19 3.06
N SER A 78 -2.89 2.34 3.30
CA SER A 78 -2.85 1.47 4.47
C SER A 78 -2.71 2.26 5.76
N GLU A 79 -1.90 3.32 5.75
CA GLU A 79 -1.80 4.25 6.88
C GLU A 79 -3.08 5.05 7.11
N LEU A 80 -3.75 5.43 6.03
CA LEU A 80 -5.03 6.10 6.10
C LEU A 80 -6.10 5.21 6.74
N GLU A 81 -6.18 3.95 6.33
CA GLU A 81 -7.21 2.99 6.75
C GLU A 81 -6.80 2.11 7.94
N LYS A 82 -5.54 2.24 8.41
CA LYS A 82 -4.92 1.44 9.48
C LYS A 82 -4.88 -0.06 9.18
N LEU A 83 -4.58 -0.41 7.93
CA LEU A 83 -4.43 -1.79 7.48
C LEU A 83 -3.03 -2.32 7.79
N ARG A 84 -2.93 -3.59 8.16
CA ARG A 84 -1.64 -4.29 8.19
C ARG A 84 -1.15 -4.50 6.75
N VAL A 85 0.16 -4.40 6.52
CA VAL A 85 0.74 -4.51 5.17
C VAL A 85 1.82 -5.58 5.13
N LEU A 86 1.76 -6.45 4.12
CA LEU A 86 2.87 -7.28 3.67
C LEU A 86 3.27 -6.89 2.25
N ILE A 87 4.55 -6.58 2.04
CA ILE A 87 5.11 -6.36 0.71
C ILE A 87 5.79 -7.65 0.26
N CYS A 88 5.26 -8.27 -0.79
CA CYS A 88 5.73 -9.51 -1.36
C CYS A 88 6.52 -9.23 -2.65
N PHE A 89 7.82 -9.47 -2.61
CA PHE A 89 8.68 -9.44 -3.78
C PHE A 89 8.75 -10.83 -4.40
N ASN A 90 7.89 -11.07 -5.38
CA ASN A 90 7.72 -12.35 -6.03
C ASN A 90 8.64 -12.54 -7.24
N LYS A 91 8.75 -13.80 -7.70
CA LYS A 91 9.59 -14.24 -8.83
C LYS A 91 11.08 -14.04 -8.56
N THR A 92 11.52 -14.25 -7.32
CA THR A 92 12.95 -14.17 -6.97
C THR A 92 13.78 -15.25 -7.64
N ASP A 93 13.15 -16.33 -8.09
CA ASP A 93 13.78 -17.38 -8.92
C ASP A 93 14.27 -16.89 -10.28
N LEU A 94 13.84 -15.69 -10.72
CA LEU A 94 14.25 -15.09 -11.99
C LEU A 94 15.28 -13.96 -11.81
N LEU A 95 15.71 -13.67 -10.58
CA LEU A 95 16.71 -12.64 -10.31
C LEU A 95 18.12 -13.18 -10.61
N ASP A 96 18.87 -12.43 -11.42
CA ASP A 96 20.30 -12.70 -11.62
C ASP A 96 21.10 -12.37 -10.35
N ASP A 97 20.72 -11.32 -9.63
CA ASP A 97 21.31 -10.90 -8.37
C ASP A 97 20.26 -10.86 -7.23
N PRO A 98 20.31 -11.81 -6.28
CA PRO A 98 19.45 -11.81 -5.10
C PRO A 98 19.57 -10.56 -4.21
N GLU A 99 20.70 -9.84 -4.25
CA GLU A 99 20.90 -8.63 -3.46
C GLU A 99 19.96 -7.49 -3.84
N GLU A 100 19.49 -7.46 -5.10
CA GLU A 100 18.50 -6.48 -5.56
C GLU A 100 17.22 -6.55 -4.72
N ALA A 101 16.70 -7.75 -4.48
CA ALA A 101 15.51 -7.95 -3.66
C ALA A 101 15.75 -7.52 -2.20
N GLU A 102 16.92 -7.84 -1.66
CA GLU A 102 17.25 -7.52 -0.28
C GLU A 102 17.38 -6.01 -0.04
N LYS A 103 17.87 -5.24 -1.02
CA LYS A 103 17.89 -3.77 -0.96
C LYS A 103 16.48 -3.19 -0.71
N TYR A 104 15.49 -3.61 -1.50
CA TYR A 104 14.12 -3.11 -1.35
C TYR A 104 13.46 -3.60 -0.06
N LYS A 105 13.68 -4.87 0.32
CA LYS A 105 13.18 -5.40 1.60
C LYS A 105 13.72 -4.60 2.77
N LYS A 106 15.03 -4.33 2.79
CA LYS A 106 15.69 -3.57 3.85
C LYS A 106 15.15 -2.15 3.93
N MET A 107 14.96 -1.49 2.79
CA MET A 107 14.35 -0.16 2.72
C MET A 107 12.98 -0.15 3.41
N TYR A 108 12.05 -1.01 3.00
CA TYR A 108 10.70 -1.02 3.57
C TYR A 108 10.63 -1.55 5.02
N ARG A 109 11.48 -2.52 5.39
CA ARG A 109 11.61 -2.99 6.77
C ARG A 109 12.13 -1.92 7.71
N SER A 110 13.10 -1.11 7.27
CA SER A 110 13.68 -0.05 8.09
C SER A 110 12.68 1.02 8.51
N ILE A 111 11.61 1.19 7.72
CA ILE A 111 10.50 2.12 8.00
C ILE A 111 9.26 1.42 8.61
N GLY A 112 9.39 0.15 8.97
CA GLY A 112 8.42 -0.59 9.79
C GLY A 112 7.37 -1.40 9.03
N TYR A 113 7.57 -1.72 7.75
CA TYR A 113 6.69 -2.62 6.99
C TYR A 113 7.23 -4.06 6.95
N GLU A 114 6.33 -5.02 6.97
CA GLU A 114 6.66 -6.44 6.77
C GLU A 114 6.97 -6.69 5.29
N THR A 115 8.02 -7.45 5.02
CA THR A 115 8.41 -7.81 3.65
C THR A 115 8.81 -9.27 3.55
N VAL A 116 8.50 -9.88 2.41
CA VAL A 116 8.83 -11.27 2.09
C VAL A 116 9.33 -11.38 0.65
N THR A 117 10.26 -12.28 0.40
CA THR A 117 10.62 -12.74 -0.95
C THR A 117 9.91 -14.05 -1.22
N SER A 118 9.43 -14.22 -2.45
CA SER A 118 8.73 -15.43 -2.80
C SER A 118 9.00 -15.89 -4.23
N SER A 119 8.82 -17.19 -4.42
CA SER A 119 8.67 -17.78 -5.74
C SER A 119 7.55 -18.79 -5.71
N ALA A 120 6.49 -18.52 -6.49
CA ALA A 120 5.43 -19.50 -6.69
C ALA A 120 5.92 -20.79 -7.35
N LYS A 121 7.09 -20.75 -8.04
CA LYS A 121 7.68 -21.90 -8.72
C LYS A 121 8.45 -22.80 -7.76
N THR A 122 9.26 -22.21 -6.87
CA THR A 122 10.11 -22.99 -5.93
C THR A 122 9.41 -23.25 -4.60
N GLY A 123 8.36 -22.50 -4.27
CA GLY A 123 7.69 -22.55 -2.98
C GLY A 123 8.30 -21.64 -1.90
N GLU A 124 9.40 -20.94 -2.22
CA GLU A 124 10.02 -19.99 -1.30
C GLU A 124 9.01 -18.93 -0.84
N GLY A 125 8.99 -18.65 0.47
CA GLY A 125 8.17 -17.59 1.07
C GLY A 125 6.68 -17.90 1.21
N LEU A 126 6.18 -19.01 0.66
CA LEU A 126 4.76 -19.36 0.71
C LEU A 126 4.24 -19.61 2.13
N GLU A 127 5.07 -20.14 3.03
CA GLU A 127 4.70 -20.35 4.43
C GLU A 127 4.44 -19.01 5.15
N VAL A 128 5.33 -18.03 4.97
CA VAL A 128 5.18 -16.68 5.53
C VAL A 128 3.94 -16.00 4.99
N ILE A 129 3.68 -16.14 3.69
CA ILE A 129 2.47 -15.59 3.06
C ILE A 129 1.22 -16.30 3.63
N SER A 130 1.23 -17.62 3.74
CA SER A 130 0.10 -18.40 4.26
C SER A 130 -0.24 -18.00 5.70
N TYR A 131 0.79 -17.82 6.54
CA TYR A 131 0.62 -17.31 7.91
C TYR A 131 0.04 -15.90 7.94
N PHE A 132 0.52 -15.00 7.06
CA PHE A 132 -0.03 -13.66 6.94
C PHE A 132 -1.51 -13.68 6.59
N LEU A 133 -1.93 -14.52 5.65
CA LEU A 133 -3.33 -14.61 5.16
C LEU A 133 -4.29 -15.31 6.14
N GLN A 134 -3.78 -16.05 7.13
CA GLN A 134 -4.59 -16.94 7.96
C GLN A 134 -5.65 -16.19 8.79
N ASN A 135 -6.92 -16.57 8.62
CA ASN A 135 -8.08 -15.95 9.29
C ASN A 135 -8.21 -14.44 9.05
N GLN A 136 -7.76 -13.94 7.89
CA GLN A 136 -7.82 -12.51 7.54
C GLN A 136 -8.56 -12.29 6.23
N ARG A 137 -9.16 -11.10 6.12
CA ARG A 137 -9.69 -10.56 4.88
C ARG A 137 -8.65 -9.64 4.23
N THR A 138 -8.04 -10.13 3.16
CA THR A 138 -6.83 -9.54 2.56
C THR A 138 -7.11 -8.96 1.18
N ALA A 139 -6.78 -7.69 0.96
CA ALA A 139 -6.68 -7.15 -0.40
C ALA A 139 -5.38 -7.62 -1.04
N LEU A 140 -5.48 -8.11 -2.28
CA LEU A 140 -4.33 -8.42 -3.11
C LEU A 140 -4.11 -7.29 -4.11
N ALA A 141 -2.94 -6.66 -4.03
CA ALA A 141 -2.56 -5.51 -4.84
C ALA A 141 -1.30 -5.80 -5.65
N GLY A 142 -1.18 -5.25 -6.85
CA GLY A 142 0.01 -5.40 -7.69
C GLY A 142 -0.31 -5.32 -9.18
N HIS A 143 0.70 -5.03 -9.99
CA HIS A 143 0.54 -4.96 -11.46
C HIS A 143 0.07 -6.30 -12.05
N SER A 144 -0.48 -6.27 -13.25
CA SER A 144 -0.66 -7.51 -14.02
C SER A 144 0.72 -8.14 -14.29
N GLY A 145 0.78 -9.47 -14.30
CA GLY A 145 2.02 -10.20 -14.55
C GLY A 145 2.95 -10.42 -13.36
N VAL A 146 2.77 -9.77 -12.20
CA VAL A 146 3.65 -9.96 -11.01
C VAL A 146 3.53 -11.33 -10.33
N GLY A 147 2.54 -12.15 -10.74
CA GLY A 147 2.34 -13.52 -10.22
C GLY A 147 1.36 -13.65 -9.06
N LYS A 148 0.39 -12.74 -8.92
CA LYS A 148 -0.70 -12.80 -7.93
C LYS A 148 -1.47 -14.14 -7.97
N SER A 149 -2.03 -14.49 -9.13
CA SER A 149 -2.77 -15.76 -9.32
C SER A 149 -1.88 -16.98 -9.09
N SER A 150 -0.63 -16.94 -9.54
CA SER A 150 0.34 -18.02 -9.33
C SER A 150 0.63 -18.27 -7.85
N LEU A 151 0.80 -17.20 -7.05
CA LEU A 151 0.97 -17.32 -5.60
C LEU A 151 -0.27 -17.92 -4.93
N LEU A 152 -1.47 -17.46 -5.30
CA LEU A 152 -2.70 -18.00 -4.73
C LEU A 152 -2.90 -19.47 -5.07
N ASN A 153 -2.64 -19.89 -6.31
CA ASN A 153 -2.68 -21.31 -6.70
C ASN A 153 -1.63 -22.15 -5.98
N ALA A 154 -0.44 -21.58 -5.72
CA ALA A 154 0.61 -22.29 -4.98
C ALA A 154 0.24 -22.48 -3.50
N ILE A 155 -0.51 -21.53 -2.90
CA ILE A 155 -1.00 -21.61 -1.52
C ILE A 155 -2.22 -22.52 -1.41
N ASN A 156 -3.15 -22.43 -2.36
CA ASN A 156 -4.33 -23.26 -2.43
C ASN A 156 -4.57 -23.70 -3.88
N PRO A 157 -4.13 -24.92 -4.26
CA PRO A 157 -4.30 -25.47 -5.60
C PRO A 157 -5.76 -25.62 -6.05
N ASP A 158 -6.71 -25.70 -5.12
CA ASP A 158 -8.13 -25.88 -5.44
C ASP A 158 -8.76 -24.62 -6.04
N LEU A 159 -8.13 -23.45 -5.88
CA LEU A 159 -8.60 -22.21 -6.49
C LEU A 159 -8.58 -22.25 -8.02
N LYS A 160 -7.67 -23.03 -8.62
CA LYS A 160 -7.52 -23.22 -10.08
C LYS A 160 -7.63 -21.93 -10.88
N LEU A 161 -6.99 -20.86 -10.40
CA LEU A 161 -7.03 -19.56 -11.07
C LEU A 161 -6.29 -19.63 -12.40
N ASP A 162 -6.83 -18.99 -13.44
CA ASP A 162 -6.13 -18.87 -14.71
C ASP A 162 -4.82 -18.09 -14.54
N VAL A 163 -3.71 -18.76 -14.84
CA VAL A 163 -2.35 -18.18 -14.82
C VAL A 163 -1.92 -17.72 -16.23
N ASN A 164 -2.52 -18.31 -17.27
CA ASN A 164 -2.25 -18.00 -18.67
C ASN A 164 -2.99 -16.73 -19.08
N GLU A 165 -2.44 -15.60 -18.68
CA GLU A 165 -2.45 -14.35 -19.43
C GLU A 165 -1.60 -13.36 -18.62
N VAL A 166 -0.39 -13.08 -19.10
CA VAL A 166 -0.01 -11.65 -19.10
C VAL A 166 -1.17 -11.02 -19.84
N SER A 167 -2.05 -10.33 -19.12
CA SER A 167 -3.25 -9.76 -19.71
C SER A 167 -2.81 -8.93 -20.92
N ASP A 168 -2.93 -9.49 -22.12
CA ASP A 168 -2.58 -8.90 -23.40
C ASP A 168 -3.65 -7.87 -23.76
N TYR A 169 -3.87 -6.92 -22.85
CA TYR A 169 -4.72 -5.75 -23.01
C TYR A 169 -3.90 -4.49 -23.26
N THR A 170 -2.67 -4.67 -23.76
CA THR A 170 -1.92 -3.64 -24.45
C THR A 170 -2.21 -3.72 -25.94
N ASN A 171 -3.44 -3.40 -26.35
CA ASN A 171 -3.67 -2.65 -27.58
C ASN A 171 -5.16 -2.34 -27.78
N LYS A 172 -5.48 -1.04 -27.79
CA LYS A 172 -6.71 -0.41 -28.27
C LYS A 172 -8.00 -0.77 -27.50
N GLY A 173 -8.56 0.26 -26.84
CA GLY A 173 -10.00 0.33 -26.57
C GLY A 173 -10.41 0.16 -25.12
N ARG A 174 -10.49 1.28 -24.40
CA ARG A 174 -11.62 1.74 -23.56
C ARG A 174 -12.53 0.69 -22.89
N HIS A 175 -12.00 -0.36 -22.25
CA HIS A 175 -12.73 -1.16 -21.28
C HIS A 175 -11.79 -1.66 -20.18
N THR A 176 -11.75 -0.94 -19.06
CA THR A 176 -11.00 -1.31 -17.85
C THR A 176 -11.73 -2.46 -17.16
N THR A 177 -11.07 -3.61 -16.98
CA THR A 177 -11.59 -4.80 -16.27
C THR A 177 -11.98 -4.42 -14.83
N THR A 178 -13.26 -4.15 -14.60
CA THR A 178 -13.77 -3.41 -13.43
C THR A 178 -14.31 -4.32 -12.32
N ARG A 179 -14.21 -5.65 -12.47
CA ARG A 179 -14.76 -6.61 -11.51
C ARG A 179 -13.70 -7.05 -10.51
N VAL A 180 -13.84 -6.57 -9.28
CA VAL A 180 -13.20 -7.12 -8.08
C VAL A 180 -13.52 -8.61 -8.01
N ARG A 181 -12.51 -9.44 -7.74
CA ARG A 181 -12.68 -10.88 -7.56
C ARG A 181 -12.46 -11.24 -6.09
N MET A 182 -13.30 -12.10 -5.56
CA MET A 182 -13.17 -12.60 -4.19
C MET A 182 -12.92 -14.09 -4.24
N TYR A 183 -11.94 -14.55 -3.47
CA TYR A 183 -11.59 -15.96 -3.32
C TYR A 183 -11.62 -16.32 -1.84
N HIS A 184 -12.14 -17.50 -1.53
CA HIS A 184 -12.10 -18.04 -0.17
C HIS A 184 -11.02 -19.11 -0.13
N LEU A 185 -9.97 -18.91 0.68
CA LEU A 185 -9.00 -19.97 0.93
C LEU A 185 -9.55 -21.00 1.91
N ASN A 186 -10.40 -20.56 2.84
CA ASN A 186 -11.20 -21.35 3.76
C ASN A 186 -12.33 -20.46 4.31
N GLU A 187 -13.13 -20.96 5.27
CA GLU A 187 -14.26 -20.23 5.86
C GLU A 187 -13.91 -18.88 6.50
N LYS A 188 -12.66 -18.69 6.94
CA LYS A 188 -12.20 -17.51 7.69
C LYS A 188 -11.15 -16.68 6.94
N THR A 189 -10.65 -17.15 5.81
CA THR A 189 -9.64 -16.45 5.00
C THR A 189 -10.22 -16.07 3.65
N GLU A 190 -10.30 -14.76 3.42
CA GLU A 190 -10.83 -14.18 2.19
C GLU A 190 -9.77 -13.34 1.48
N ILE A 191 -9.65 -13.52 0.17
CA ILE A 191 -8.78 -12.74 -0.70
C ILE A 191 -9.62 -11.91 -1.64
N ILE A 192 -9.40 -10.61 -1.64
CA ILE A 192 -10.04 -9.66 -2.55
C ILE A 192 -8.99 -9.21 -3.55
N ASP A 193 -9.00 -9.78 -4.74
CA ASP A 193 -8.13 -9.35 -5.83
C ASP A 193 -8.70 -8.11 -6.51
N LEU A 194 -7.85 -7.10 -6.62
CA LEU A 194 -8.16 -5.79 -7.16
C LEU A 194 -7.55 -5.67 -8.58
N PRO A 195 -8.12 -6.35 -9.60
CA PRO A 195 -7.57 -6.29 -10.95
C PRO A 195 -7.64 -4.86 -11.46
N GLY A 196 -6.52 -4.36 -11.99
CA GLY A 196 -6.52 -3.09 -12.69
C GLY A 196 -6.64 -1.84 -11.81
N VAL A 197 -6.43 -1.90 -10.49
CA VAL A 197 -6.14 -0.70 -9.69
C VAL A 197 -4.73 -0.21 -10.08
N LYS A 198 -4.64 0.39 -11.27
CA LYS A 198 -3.45 1.06 -11.81
C LYS A 198 -3.23 2.41 -11.11
N ILE A 199 -4.28 2.95 -10.51
CA ILE A 199 -4.30 4.23 -9.81
C ILE A 199 -5.08 4.00 -8.53
N VAL A 200 -4.38 4.04 -7.39
CA VAL A 200 -5.04 4.34 -6.11
C VAL A 200 -5.38 5.82 -6.21
N ASP A 201 -6.63 6.12 -6.56
CA ASP A 201 -7.11 7.50 -6.58
C ASP A 201 -7.30 7.98 -5.15
N PHE A 202 -6.51 8.99 -4.80
CA PHE A 202 -6.47 9.60 -3.47
C PHE A 202 -7.49 10.74 -3.37
N VAL A 203 -8.73 10.52 -3.81
CA VAL A 203 -9.76 11.56 -3.93
C VAL A 203 -9.97 12.36 -2.64
N ASP A 204 -9.67 11.76 -1.48
CA ASP A 204 -9.89 12.38 -0.17
C ASP A 204 -8.61 12.71 0.60
N ILE A 205 -7.41 12.56 0.00
CA ILE A 205 -6.17 12.96 0.67
C ILE A 205 -5.84 14.38 0.26
N HIS A 206 -5.98 15.31 1.19
CA HIS A 206 -5.51 16.68 0.96
C HIS A 206 -3.98 16.67 0.80
N ARG A 207 -3.47 17.48 -0.13
CA ARG A 207 -2.04 17.61 -0.43
C ARG A 207 -1.18 17.73 0.83
N ASP A 208 -1.62 18.54 1.78
CA ASP A 208 -0.90 18.82 3.03
C ASP A 208 -0.89 17.67 4.05
N GLU A 209 -1.76 16.67 3.85
CA GLU A 209 -1.85 15.49 4.70
C GLU A 209 -0.90 14.37 4.25
N ALA A 210 -0.51 14.35 2.97
CA ALA A 210 0.31 13.29 2.39
C ALA A 210 1.59 13.02 3.20
N ARG A 211 2.23 14.07 3.73
CA ARG A 211 3.46 13.98 4.56
C ARG A 211 3.30 13.13 5.81
N PHE A 212 2.08 13.00 6.35
CA PHE A 212 1.83 12.24 7.57
C PHE A 212 1.75 10.73 7.32
N TYR A 213 1.51 10.32 6.08
CA TYR A 213 1.42 8.91 5.68
C TYR A 213 2.79 8.32 5.28
N PHE A 214 3.86 9.12 5.32
CA PHE A 214 5.24 8.68 5.25
C PHE A 214 5.83 8.66 6.67
N LYS A 215 5.70 7.52 7.36
CA LYS A 215 6.10 7.36 8.78
C LYS A 215 7.52 7.83 9.06
N GLU A 216 8.42 7.55 8.14
CA GLU A 216 9.84 7.88 8.23
C GLU A 216 10.11 9.38 8.22
N PHE A 217 9.15 10.22 7.78
CA PHE A 217 9.29 11.67 7.82
C PHE A 217 8.98 12.23 9.21
N LEU A 218 8.08 11.58 9.97
CA LEU A 218 7.55 12.12 11.22
C LEU A 218 8.63 12.54 12.24
N PRO A 219 9.71 11.76 12.47
CA PRO A 219 10.77 12.17 13.39
C PRO A 219 11.51 13.44 12.96
N PHE A 220 11.68 13.64 11.65
CA PHE A 220 12.41 14.78 11.10
C PHE A 220 11.52 15.99 10.86
N ALA A 221 10.23 15.79 10.59
CA ALA A 221 9.27 16.87 10.40
C ALA A 221 9.17 17.77 11.64
N GLU A 222 9.41 17.25 12.84
CA GLU A 222 9.45 18.06 14.08
C GLU A 222 10.66 18.99 14.17
N LEU A 223 11.72 18.69 13.42
CA LEU A 223 12.95 19.48 13.36
C LEU A 223 12.91 20.53 12.25
N CYS A 224 11.85 20.57 11.45
CA CYS A 224 11.65 21.63 10.46
C CYS A 224 11.44 22.98 11.13
N LYS A 225 11.99 24.03 10.51
CA LYS A 225 11.82 25.42 10.97
C LYS A 225 10.36 25.85 10.98
N PHE A 226 9.59 25.43 9.98
CA PHE A 226 8.18 25.77 9.80
C PHE A 226 7.28 24.58 10.16
N ARG A 227 6.17 24.86 10.86
CA ARG A 227 5.24 23.83 11.36
C ARG A 227 4.38 23.22 10.25
N ASP A 228 4.18 23.96 9.19
CA ASP A 228 3.40 23.65 8.00
C ASP A 228 4.28 23.22 6.82
N CYS A 229 5.57 22.97 7.05
CA CYS A 229 6.52 22.50 6.04
C CYS A 229 6.00 21.24 5.32
N LEU A 230 5.77 21.36 4.02
CA LEU A 230 5.38 20.27 3.11
C LEU A 230 6.57 19.46 2.63
N HIS A 231 7.79 19.85 2.98
CA HIS A 231 9.02 19.17 2.59
C HIS A 231 9.23 19.14 1.08
N LEU A 232 8.81 20.18 0.35
CA LEU A 232 8.95 20.29 -1.10
C LEU A 232 9.94 21.42 -1.43
N SER A 233 9.47 22.66 -1.43
CA SER A 233 10.24 23.85 -1.81
C SER A 233 10.99 24.50 -0.65
N GLU A 234 10.68 24.17 0.60
CA GLU A 234 11.18 24.87 1.79
C GLU A 234 12.69 24.71 1.97
N LYS A 235 13.44 25.80 2.11
CA LYS A 235 14.92 25.76 2.17
C LYS A 235 15.43 25.07 3.44
N ASP A 236 14.87 25.41 4.60
CA ASP A 236 15.28 24.91 5.92
C ASP A 236 14.43 23.70 6.34
N CYS A 237 14.49 22.62 5.56
CA CYS A 237 13.68 21.41 5.77
C CYS A 237 14.52 20.23 6.27
N ALA A 238 14.27 19.80 7.51
CA ALA A 238 14.98 18.68 8.14
C ALA A 238 14.71 17.34 7.44
N VAL A 239 13.53 17.14 6.83
CA VAL A 239 13.26 15.94 6.00
C VAL A 239 14.17 15.91 4.78
N LYS A 240 14.35 17.04 4.07
CA LYS A 240 15.26 17.09 2.92
C LYS A 240 16.71 16.89 3.32
N GLU A 241 17.09 17.37 4.50
CA GLU A 241 18.44 17.13 5.03
C GLU A 241 18.65 15.66 5.41
N ALA A 242 17.68 15.02 6.04
CA ALA A 242 17.71 13.58 6.32
C ALA A 242 17.79 12.73 5.05
N VAL A 243 17.17 13.16 3.94
CA VAL A 243 17.33 12.53 2.62
C VAL A 243 18.77 12.67 2.11
N LYS A 244 19.41 13.84 2.25
CA LYS A 244 20.81 14.04 1.82
C LYS A 244 21.78 13.20 2.65
N GLN A 245 21.52 13.07 3.95
CA GLN A 245 22.34 12.29 4.89
C GLN A 245 22.09 10.78 4.81
N GLY A 246 21.15 10.33 3.98
CA GLY A 246 20.82 8.91 3.81
C GLY A 246 19.97 8.31 4.92
N ALA A 247 19.46 9.11 5.85
CA ALA A 247 18.54 8.66 6.89
C ALA A 247 17.12 8.39 6.34
N ILE A 248 16.77 9.03 5.22
CA ILE A 248 15.56 8.74 4.42
C ILE A 248 16.00 8.33 3.02
N TYR A 249 15.47 7.20 2.54
CA TYR A 249 15.73 6.72 1.19
C TYR A 249 15.25 7.72 0.12
N LYS A 250 16.10 7.98 -0.88
CA LYS A 250 15.79 8.92 -1.97
C LYS A 250 14.57 8.48 -2.78
N GLU A 251 14.43 7.17 -2.97
CA GLU A 251 13.31 6.53 -3.66
C GLU A 251 11.97 6.84 -2.96
N ARG A 252 11.95 6.80 -1.62
CA ARG A 252 10.78 7.13 -0.80
C ARG A 252 10.42 8.61 -0.91
N TYR A 253 11.40 9.50 -0.84
CA TYR A 253 11.17 10.93 -1.02
C TYR A 253 10.76 11.31 -2.46
N ALA A 254 11.29 10.63 -3.48
CA ALA A 254 10.86 10.81 -4.86
C ALA A 254 9.39 10.41 -5.04
N SER A 255 9.00 9.27 -4.47
CA SER A 255 7.62 8.79 -4.48
C SER A 255 6.66 9.73 -3.76
N TYR A 256 7.07 10.26 -2.60
CA TYR A 256 6.31 11.29 -1.87
C TYR A 256 5.97 12.48 -2.77
N LYS A 257 6.96 13.05 -3.47
CA LYS A 257 6.74 14.18 -4.38
C LYS A 257 5.74 13.83 -5.49
N LEU A 258 5.90 12.67 -6.13
CA LEU A 258 4.98 12.22 -7.19
C LEU A 258 3.55 12.00 -6.68
N ILE A 259 3.39 11.51 -5.45
CA ILE A 259 2.07 11.36 -4.83
C ILE A 259 1.48 12.75 -4.60
N VAL A 260 2.20 13.65 -3.93
CA VAL A 260 1.78 15.02 -3.64
C VAL A 260 1.41 15.80 -4.90
N ASP A 261 2.20 15.69 -5.96
CA ASP A 261 1.94 16.37 -7.24
C ASP A 261 0.71 15.80 -7.97
N SER A 262 0.32 14.56 -7.64
CA SER A 262 -0.93 13.95 -8.14
C SER A 262 -2.16 14.27 -7.31
N LEU A 263 -2.00 14.90 -6.14
CA LEU A 263 -3.09 15.39 -5.31
C LEU A 263 -3.47 16.81 -5.76
N GLN A 264 -4.77 17.06 -5.91
CA GLN A 264 -5.31 18.38 -6.25
C GLN A 264 -5.28 19.33 -5.04
#